data_AF-A0A8J3ZCD3-F1
#
_entry.id   AF-A0A8J3ZCD3-F1
#
_cell.length_a   1.000
_cell.length_b   1.000
_cell.length_c   1.000
_cell.angle_alpha   90.00
_cell.angle_beta   90.00
_cell.angle_gamma   90.00
#
_symmetry.space_group_name_H-M   'P 1'
#
loop_
_entity.id
_entity.type
_entity.pdbx_description
1 polymer ?
#
loop_
_entity_poly.entity_id
_entity_poly.type
_entity_poly.pdbx_seq_one_letter_code
_entity_poly.pdbx_strand_id
1 'polypeptide(L)'
;MSGRVLRRYDLTATVVRGATERRLAGDWRGACAAARIDVDPRVVARARAVPELADDLRHLAPELIRWHVLGTDLEVPRWRVPELARYPGGVALVVTTRHGAGGPAGLTLTIADPPRPDLRPFARCFWDARHAGELPAVLDRGGRPWYLNAVAAGELAPAALPPLVRTALFPDRPDEPYAPAPGIGVPDRIHVQCRGRHYVGWRDGALRLLSHDPEDERREQVLQALGGPVIGCFRVRRAWERRVGRLPDRMRAVARHMFLAASHGDLAELTRLLDAGVDPRGVRGPQQQSLLHLADQIADAELIQRLLHAGLDPSWTDNRGRRARDTDWLSGRRRG
;
A
#
# COMPACT_ATOMS: atom_id res chain seq x y z
N MET A 1 9.29 -19.53 9.68
CA MET A 1 8.29 -18.59 9.10
C MET A 1 9.03 -17.64 8.17
N SER A 2 9.16 -18.02 6.89
CA SER A 2 9.97 -17.29 5.91
C SER A 2 9.39 -15.89 5.66
N GLY A 3 10.25 -14.88 5.61
CA GLY A 3 9.93 -13.44 5.57
C GLY A 3 9.29 -12.94 4.28
N ARG A 4 8.39 -13.71 3.66
CA ARG A 4 7.51 -13.27 2.57
C ARG A 4 6.21 -12.76 3.18
N VAL A 5 6.29 -11.69 3.96
CA VAL A 5 5.09 -10.93 4.34
C VAL A 5 4.63 -10.21 3.07
N LEU A 6 3.72 -10.90 2.38
CA LEU A 6 2.99 -10.50 1.19
C LEU A 6 2.62 -9.01 1.22
N ARG A 7 2.85 -8.34 0.10
CA ARG A 7 2.46 -6.94 -0.15
C ARG A 7 0.94 -6.87 -0.26
N ARG A 8 0.25 -6.82 0.88
CA ARG A 8 -1.21 -7.01 1.01
C ARG A 8 -2.04 -5.72 0.97
N TYR A 9 -1.45 -4.57 0.62
CA TYR A 9 -2.08 -3.25 0.85
C TYR A 9 -2.83 -2.67 -0.34
N ASP A 10 -2.70 -3.29 -1.52
CA ASP A 10 -3.09 -2.58 -2.72
C ASP A 10 -4.58 -2.65 -3.04
N LEU A 11 -5.33 -3.63 -2.52
CA LEU A 11 -6.76 -3.76 -2.79
C LEU A 11 -7.56 -3.94 -1.50
N THR A 12 -7.98 -2.81 -0.93
CA THR A 12 -8.92 -2.82 0.18
C THR A 12 -10.31 -3.17 -0.29
N ALA A 13 -11.18 -3.58 0.64
CA ALA A 13 -12.58 -3.80 0.32
C ALA A 13 -13.26 -2.56 -0.26
N THR A 14 -12.90 -1.37 0.24
CA THR A 14 -13.41 -0.10 -0.28
C THR A 14 -12.95 0.17 -1.70
N VAL A 15 -11.69 -0.09 -2.04
CA VAL A 15 -11.17 0.08 -3.40
C VAL A 15 -11.89 -0.87 -4.37
N VAL A 16 -11.96 -2.16 -4.04
CA VAL A 16 -12.61 -3.17 -4.90
C VAL A 16 -14.07 -2.85 -5.11
N ARG A 17 -14.80 -2.58 -4.02
CA ARG A 17 -16.23 -2.23 -4.07
C ARG A 17 -16.45 -0.95 -4.87
N GLY A 18 -15.74 0.12 -4.53
CA GLY A 18 -15.91 1.42 -5.17
C GLY A 18 -15.54 1.44 -6.66
N ALA A 19 -14.54 0.65 -7.07
CA ALA A 19 -14.21 0.45 -8.48
C ALA A 19 -15.26 -0.41 -9.19
N THR A 20 -15.69 -1.50 -8.56
CA THR A 20 -16.73 -2.41 -9.10
C THR A 20 -18.05 -1.69 -9.33
N GLU A 21 -18.56 -0.96 -8.33
CA GLU A 21 -19.81 -0.19 -8.43
C GLU A 21 -19.78 0.78 -9.61
N ARG A 22 -18.70 1.56 -9.75
CA ARG A 22 -18.56 2.55 -10.83
C ARG A 22 -18.37 1.91 -12.20
N ARG A 23 -17.62 0.81 -12.27
CA ARG A 23 -17.48 0.01 -13.50
C ARG A 23 -18.84 -0.52 -13.96
N LEU A 24 -19.64 -1.07 -13.06
CA LEU A 24 -20.99 -1.56 -13.37
C LEU A 24 -21.95 -0.42 -13.78
N ALA A 25 -21.73 0.79 -13.26
CA ALA A 25 -22.46 2.00 -13.68
C ALA A 25 -21.94 2.61 -15.01
N GLY A 26 -20.90 2.04 -15.63
CA GLY A 26 -20.28 2.57 -16.85
C GLY A 26 -19.37 3.79 -16.65
N ASP A 27 -19.13 4.21 -15.40
CA ASP A 27 -18.21 5.30 -15.05
C ASP A 27 -16.78 4.78 -14.88
N TRP A 28 -16.10 4.52 -15.99
CA TRP A 28 -14.73 4.02 -15.98
C TRP A 28 -13.73 5.00 -15.37
N ARG A 29 -13.98 6.32 -15.44
CA ARG A 29 -13.10 7.34 -14.86
C ARG A 29 -13.19 7.33 -13.35
N GLY A 30 -14.41 7.29 -12.82
CA GLY A 30 -14.62 7.14 -11.40
C GLY A 30 -14.12 5.79 -10.90
N ALA A 31 -14.25 4.71 -11.69
CA ALA A 31 -13.65 3.42 -11.35
C ALA A 31 -12.11 3.52 -11.22
N CYS A 32 -11.44 4.18 -12.18
CA CYS A 32 -10.00 4.47 -12.09
C CYS A 32 -9.66 5.29 -10.84
N ALA A 33 -10.43 6.34 -10.54
CA ALA A 33 -10.22 7.16 -9.36
C ALA A 33 -10.39 6.36 -8.05
N ALA A 34 -11.41 5.50 -7.96
CA ALA A 34 -11.62 4.61 -6.83
C ALA A 34 -10.49 3.58 -6.67
N ALA A 35 -9.93 3.12 -7.79
CA ALA A 35 -8.74 2.28 -7.85
C ALA A 35 -7.42 3.05 -7.71
N ARG A 36 -7.46 4.38 -7.53
CA ARG A 36 -6.29 5.27 -7.42
C ARG A 36 -5.34 5.14 -8.62
N ILE A 37 -5.92 5.04 -9.80
CA ILE A 37 -5.22 5.09 -11.08
C ILE A 37 -5.51 6.46 -11.69
N ASP A 38 -4.47 7.28 -11.81
CA ASP A 38 -4.55 8.57 -12.48
C ASP A 38 -4.84 8.35 -13.97
N VAL A 39 -5.74 9.14 -14.54
CA VAL A 39 -6.07 9.07 -15.97
C VAL A 39 -5.46 10.26 -16.68
N ASP A 40 -4.54 10.01 -17.60
CA ASP A 40 -4.00 11.05 -18.47
C ASP A 40 -5.13 11.64 -19.34
N PRO A 41 -5.28 12.98 -19.40
CA PRO A 41 -6.26 13.63 -20.29
C PRO A 41 -6.20 13.17 -21.75
N ARG A 42 -5.05 12.71 -22.23
CA ARG A 42 -4.88 12.13 -23.58
C ARG A 42 -5.71 10.88 -23.79
N VAL A 43 -5.90 10.04 -22.77
CA VAL A 43 -6.78 8.85 -22.84
C VAL A 43 -8.22 9.30 -23.11
N VAL A 44 -8.67 10.33 -22.40
CA VAL A 44 -10.02 10.88 -22.56
C VAL A 44 -10.23 11.47 -23.96
N ALA A 45 -9.26 12.24 -24.44
CA ALA A 45 -9.31 12.81 -25.79
C ALA A 45 -9.33 11.72 -26.85
N ARG A 46 -8.48 10.70 -26.71
CA ARG A 46 -8.35 9.63 -27.70
C ARG A 46 -9.54 8.69 -27.75
N ALA A 47 -10.17 8.42 -26.61
CA ALA A 47 -11.40 7.63 -26.54
C ALA A 47 -12.56 8.27 -27.32
N ARG A 48 -12.57 9.59 -27.55
CA ARG A 48 -13.57 10.25 -28.41
C ARG A 48 -13.37 9.96 -29.90
N ALA A 49 -12.12 9.68 -30.30
CA ALA A 49 -11.74 9.49 -31.69
C ALA A 49 -11.59 8.01 -32.09
N VAL A 50 -11.46 7.11 -31.11
CA VAL A 50 -11.22 5.67 -31.32
C VAL A 50 -12.32 4.87 -30.61
N PRO A 51 -13.37 4.43 -31.33
CA PRO A 51 -14.52 3.73 -30.74
C PRO A 51 -14.15 2.44 -29.99
N GLU A 52 -13.15 1.70 -30.47
CA GLU A 52 -12.66 0.46 -29.86
C GLU A 52 -12.00 0.73 -28.49
N LEU A 53 -11.27 1.86 -28.37
CA LEU A 53 -10.72 2.30 -27.09
C LEU A 53 -11.85 2.72 -26.14
N ALA A 54 -12.87 3.42 -26.63
CA ALA A 54 -14.02 3.77 -25.81
C ALA A 54 -14.77 2.53 -25.30
N ASP A 55 -14.88 1.49 -26.13
CA ASP A 55 -15.48 0.21 -25.75
C ASP A 55 -14.66 -0.50 -24.68
N ASP A 56 -13.36 -0.67 -24.90
CA ASP A 56 -12.46 -1.28 -23.91
C ASP A 56 -12.47 -0.54 -22.58
N LEU A 57 -12.53 0.80 -22.59
CA LEU A 57 -12.60 1.61 -21.36
C LEU A 57 -13.91 1.39 -20.59
N ARG A 58 -15.05 1.13 -21.25
CA ARG A 58 -16.31 0.81 -20.55
C ARG A 58 -16.23 -0.50 -19.74
N HIS A 59 -15.36 -1.41 -20.15
CA HIS A 59 -15.17 -2.71 -19.51
C HIS A 59 -13.88 -2.79 -18.66
N LEU A 60 -13.18 -1.68 -18.51
CA LEU A 60 -11.96 -1.56 -17.71
C LEU A 60 -12.24 -1.90 -16.24
N ALA A 61 -11.51 -2.89 -15.72
CA ALA A 61 -11.44 -3.28 -14.32
C ALA A 61 -10.11 -2.80 -13.70
N PRO A 62 -10.02 -1.53 -13.28
CA PRO A 62 -8.78 -0.95 -12.77
C PRO A 62 -8.30 -1.60 -11.47
N GLU A 63 -9.20 -2.21 -10.69
CA GLU A 63 -8.88 -3.05 -9.55
C GLU A 63 -8.01 -4.26 -9.93
N LEU A 64 -8.22 -4.84 -11.13
CA LEU A 64 -7.41 -5.96 -11.61
C LEU A 64 -6.03 -5.52 -12.08
N ILE A 65 -5.91 -4.34 -12.70
CA ILE A 65 -4.61 -3.74 -13.02
C ILE A 65 -3.80 -3.59 -11.74
N ARG A 66 -4.41 -3.02 -10.70
CA ARG A 66 -3.74 -2.80 -9.41
C ARG A 66 -3.32 -4.12 -8.75
N TRP A 67 -4.18 -5.15 -8.81
CA TRP A 67 -3.90 -6.47 -8.26
C TRP A 67 -2.69 -7.14 -8.93
N HIS A 68 -2.65 -7.11 -10.24
CA HIS A 68 -1.68 -7.85 -11.04
C HIS A 68 -0.39 -7.05 -11.31
N VAL A 69 -0.43 -5.72 -11.32
CA VAL A 69 0.76 -4.87 -11.55
C VAL A 69 1.49 -4.57 -10.25
N LEU A 70 0.77 -4.34 -9.13
CA LEU A 70 1.40 -4.00 -7.83
C LEU A 70 1.49 -5.18 -6.87
N GLY A 71 0.56 -6.15 -6.96
CA GLY A 71 0.55 -7.32 -6.09
C GLY A 71 1.63 -8.35 -6.41
N THR A 72 2.23 -8.30 -7.61
CA THR A 72 3.26 -9.26 -7.98
C THR A 72 4.56 -9.05 -7.21
N ASP A 73 5.09 -10.16 -6.68
CA ASP A 73 6.51 -10.28 -6.28
C ASP A 73 7.45 -10.22 -7.50
N LEU A 74 6.89 -10.14 -8.71
CA LEU A 74 7.58 -9.51 -9.83
C LEU A 74 7.82 -8.07 -9.37
N GLU A 75 9.07 -7.77 -9.00
CA GLU A 75 9.61 -6.46 -9.34
C GLU A 75 9.29 -6.27 -10.82
N VAL A 76 8.15 -5.64 -11.14
CA VAL A 76 7.94 -5.10 -12.47
C VAL A 76 9.10 -4.11 -12.58
N PRO A 77 10.15 -4.43 -13.35
CA PRO A 77 11.33 -3.59 -13.38
C PRO A 77 10.84 -2.20 -13.77
N ARG A 78 11.51 -1.15 -13.29
CA ARG A 78 11.17 0.29 -13.53
C ARG A 78 10.91 0.68 -15.01
N TRP A 79 11.08 -0.26 -15.94
CA TRP A 79 11.03 -0.16 -17.39
C TRP A 79 9.93 -1.01 -18.05
N ARG A 80 9.19 -1.86 -17.32
CA ARG A 80 8.09 -2.65 -17.90
C ARG A 80 6.79 -1.88 -17.78
N VAL A 81 6.48 -1.09 -18.80
CA VAL A 81 5.17 -0.49 -19.02
C VAL A 81 4.25 -1.57 -19.61
N PRO A 82 3.23 -2.06 -18.88
CA PRO A 82 2.28 -3.02 -19.42
C PRO A 82 1.45 -2.34 -20.50
N GLU A 83 1.47 -2.93 -21.69
CA GLU A 83 0.59 -2.55 -22.78
C GLU A 83 -0.73 -3.30 -22.64
N LEU A 84 -1.81 -2.56 -22.40
CA LEU A 84 -3.13 -3.16 -22.23
C LEU A 84 -3.69 -3.61 -23.58
N ALA A 85 -3.67 -2.70 -24.57
CA ALA A 85 -4.16 -2.96 -25.92
C ALA A 85 -3.58 -1.97 -26.95
N ARG A 86 -3.57 -2.38 -28.22
CA ARG A 86 -3.28 -1.54 -29.39
C ARG A 86 -4.54 -1.30 -30.19
N TYR A 87 -4.65 -0.11 -30.76
CA TYR A 87 -5.80 0.37 -31.49
C TYR A 87 -5.40 0.90 -32.86
N PRO A 88 -6.37 1.02 -33.81
CA PRO A 88 -6.13 1.64 -35.11
C PRO A 88 -5.48 3.03 -34.99
N GLY A 89 -4.67 3.37 -35.99
CA GLY A 89 -3.92 4.63 -36.00
C GLY A 89 -2.67 4.63 -35.13
N GLY A 90 -2.12 3.45 -34.80
CA GLY A 90 -0.81 3.34 -34.15
C GLY A 90 -0.80 3.76 -32.69
N VAL A 91 -1.90 3.54 -31.97
CA VAL A 91 -2.07 4.00 -30.58
C VAL A 91 -2.11 2.80 -29.64
N ALA A 92 -1.43 2.90 -28.49
CA ALA A 92 -1.53 1.90 -27.44
C ALA A 92 -2.00 2.49 -26.11
N LEU A 93 -2.90 1.79 -25.43
CA LEU A 93 -3.27 2.07 -24.05
C LEU A 93 -2.27 1.37 -23.14
N VAL A 94 -1.65 2.13 -22.25
CA VAL A 94 -0.59 1.63 -21.39
C VAL A 94 -0.79 2.07 -19.94
N VAL A 95 -0.23 1.30 -19.01
CA VAL A 95 -0.18 1.66 -17.58
C VAL A 95 1.25 1.99 -17.22
N THR A 96 1.48 3.14 -16.60
CA THR A 96 2.81 3.55 -16.14
C THR A 96 2.81 3.73 -14.64
N THR A 97 3.96 3.52 -14.01
CA THR A 97 4.17 3.83 -12.59
C THR A 97 4.80 5.23 -12.49
N ARG A 98 4.07 6.21 -11.96
CA ARG A 98 4.65 7.51 -11.64
C ARG A 98 5.46 7.39 -10.36
N HIS A 99 6.78 7.32 -10.49
CA HIS A 99 7.68 7.48 -9.35
C HIS A 99 7.78 8.96 -9.01
N GLY A 100 6.86 9.45 -8.17
CA GLY A 100 7.13 10.67 -7.43
C GLY A 100 8.42 10.48 -6.65
N ALA A 101 9.26 11.50 -6.60
CA ALA A 101 10.48 11.46 -5.82
C ALA A 101 10.08 11.01 -4.41
N GLY A 102 10.32 9.75 -4.06
CA GLY A 102 10.04 9.13 -2.77
C GLY A 102 8.59 9.27 -2.30
N GLY A 103 7.66 8.70 -3.05
CA GLY A 103 6.41 8.11 -2.56
C GLY A 103 6.22 6.75 -3.26
N PRO A 104 5.22 5.94 -2.92
CA PRO A 104 4.92 4.74 -3.71
C PRO A 104 4.60 5.13 -5.16
N ALA A 105 4.86 4.22 -6.08
CA ALA A 105 4.46 4.36 -7.47
C ALA A 105 2.92 4.49 -7.57
N GLY A 106 2.41 5.66 -7.91
CA GLY A 106 1.03 5.80 -8.39
C GLY A 106 0.93 5.17 -9.78
N LEU A 107 -0.19 4.52 -10.10
CA LEU A 107 -0.43 4.04 -11.47
C LEU A 107 -1.08 5.16 -12.28
N THR A 108 -0.63 5.34 -13.51
CA THR A 108 -1.23 6.27 -14.47
C THR A 108 -1.59 5.52 -15.75
N LEU A 109 -2.87 5.57 -16.11
CA LEU A 109 -3.38 5.12 -17.40
C LEU A 109 -3.11 6.21 -18.44
N THR A 110 -2.35 5.88 -19.47
CA THR A 110 -1.93 6.84 -20.51
C THR A 110 -1.91 6.21 -21.90
N ILE A 111 -1.67 7.04 -22.91
CA ILE A 111 -1.57 6.66 -24.31
C ILE A 111 -0.11 6.74 -24.76
N ALA A 112 0.36 5.69 -25.44
CA ALA A 112 1.61 5.71 -26.20
C ALA A 112 1.30 5.86 -27.70
N ASP A 113 1.81 6.94 -28.30
CA ASP A 113 1.60 7.30 -29.70
C ASP A 113 2.87 7.99 -30.27
N PRO A 114 3.69 7.29 -31.10
CA PRO A 114 3.59 5.87 -31.39
C PRO A 114 4.03 5.01 -30.18
N PRO A 115 3.55 3.76 -30.08
CA PRO A 115 3.98 2.82 -29.05
C PRO A 115 5.45 2.44 -29.20
N ARG A 116 6.16 2.41 -28.08
CA ARG A 116 7.56 1.95 -28.06
C ARG A 116 7.65 0.45 -28.37
N PRO A 117 8.74 -0.02 -29.00
CA PRO A 117 8.90 -1.43 -29.37
C PRO A 117 9.13 -2.35 -28.17
N ASP A 118 9.52 -1.81 -27.00
CA ASP A 118 9.81 -2.57 -25.78
C ASP A 118 8.58 -2.80 -24.89
N LEU A 119 7.41 -2.26 -25.26
CA LEU A 119 6.15 -2.55 -24.59
C LEU A 119 5.88 -4.05 -24.57
N ARG A 120 5.34 -4.55 -23.46
CA ARG A 120 5.00 -5.96 -23.28
C ARG A 120 3.48 -6.11 -23.16
N PRO A 121 2.85 -6.96 -23.99
CA PRO A 121 1.43 -7.21 -23.91
C PRO A 121 1.02 -7.70 -22.53
N PHE A 122 -0.02 -7.09 -21.98
CA PHE A 122 -0.65 -7.46 -20.74
C PHE A 122 -2.02 -8.04 -21.05
N ALA A 123 -2.19 -9.35 -20.82
CA ALA A 123 -3.37 -10.08 -21.25
C ALA A 123 -4.67 -9.43 -20.73
N ARG A 124 -5.71 -9.43 -21.57
CA ARG A 124 -7.01 -8.80 -21.27
C ARG A 124 -7.63 -9.29 -19.97
N CYS A 125 -7.47 -10.56 -19.63
CA CYS A 125 -7.96 -11.14 -18.37
C CYS A 125 -7.43 -10.45 -17.09
N PHE A 126 -6.37 -9.64 -17.18
CA PHE A 126 -5.81 -8.90 -16.05
C PHE A 126 -6.35 -7.47 -15.89
N TRP A 127 -7.20 -6.99 -16.80
CA TRP A 127 -7.69 -5.61 -16.76
C TRP A 127 -9.05 -5.36 -17.43
N ASP A 128 -9.57 -6.28 -18.24
CA ASP A 128 -10.87 -6.20 -18.90
C ASP A 128 -11.83 -7.22 -18.26
N ALA A 129 -12.95 -6.73 -17.72
CA ALA A 129 -13.91 -7.55 -17.00
C ALA A 129 -14.54 -8.66 -17.88
N ARG A 130 -14.66 -8.43 -19.20
CA ARG A 130 -15.21 -9.42 -20.15
C ARG A 130 -14.32 -10.64 -20.31
N HIS A 131 -13.01 -10.43 -20.16
CA HIS A 131 -11.98 -11.45 -20.37
C HIS A 131 -11.48 -12.07 -19.06
N ALA A 132 -11.99 -11.64 -17.90
CA ALA A 132 -11.52 -12.16 -16.61
C ALA A 132 -11.66 -13.69 -16.49
N GLY A 133 -12.69 -14.27 -17.11
CA GLY A 133 -12.91 -15.73 -17.16
C GLY A 133 -11.85 -16.52 -17.94
N GLU A 134 -11.02 -15.85 -18.77
CA GLU A 134 -9.92 -16.49 -19.49
C GLU A 134 -8.68 -16.70 -18.61
N LEU A 135 -8.70 -16.19 -17.37
CA LEU A 135 -7.58 -16.25 -16.45
C LEU A 135 -7.00 -17.66 -16.31
N PRO A 136 -7.77 -18.73 -16.01
CA PRO A 136 -7.22 -20.09 -15.87
C PRO A 136 -6.39 -20.53 -17.08
N ALA A 137 -6.91 -20.32 -18.30
CA ALA A 137 -6.23 -20.70 -19.54
C ALA A 137 -4.92 -19.92 -19.77
N VAL A 138 -4.84 -18.68 -19.31
CA VAL A 138 -3.59 -17.89 -19.35
C VAL A 138 -2.58 -18.40 -18.32
N LEU A 139 -3.04 -18.84 -17.15
CA LEU A 139 -2.17 -19.38 -16.09
C LEU A 139 -1.59 -20.75 -16.48
N ASP A 140 -2.37 -21.60 -17.13
CA ASP A 140 -1.93 -22.93 -17.60
C ASP A 140 -0.80 -22.86 -18.64
N ARG A 141 -0.73 -21.78 -19.43
CA ARG A 141 0.35 -21.55 -20.41
C ARG A 141 1.67 -21.06 -19.79
N GLY A 142 1.80 -21.09 -18.46
CA GLY A 142 3.02 -20.76 -17.73
C GLY A 142 2.95 -19.52 -16.84
N GLY A 143 1.77 -18.89 -16.73
CA GLY A 143 1.55 -17.81 -15.76
C GLY A 143 1.37 -18.38 -14.34
N ARG A 144 2.29 -18.10 -13.41
CA ARG A 144 2.06 -18.38 -11.97
C ARG A 144 2.06 -17.09 -11.15
N PRO A 145 0.95 -16.33 -11.14
CA PRO A 145 0.79 -15.19 -10.25
C PRO A 145 1.05 -15.59 -8.80
N TRP A 146 1.57 -14.65 -8.04
CA TRP A 146 1.97 -14.85 -6.64
C TRP A 146 0.86 -15.45 -5.76
N TYR A 147 -0.40 -15.13 -6.03
CA TYR A 147 -1.54 -15.52 -5.20
C TYR A 147 -1.97 -16.97 -5.40
N LEU A 148 -1.65 -17.62 -6.53
CA LEU A 148 -2.04 -19.02 -6.75
C LEU A 148 -1.41 -19.95 -5.71
N ASN A 149 -0.11 -19.79 -5.48
CA ASN A 149 0.61 -20.59 -4.48
C ASN A 149 0.11 -20.28 -3.07
N ALA A 150 -0.24 -19.02 -2.78
CA ALA A 150 -0.76 -18.62 -1.47
C ALA A 150 -2.14 -19.24 -1.19
N VAL A 151 -3.01 -19.31 -2.20
CA VAL A 151 -4.31 -19.98 -2.06
C VAL A 151 -4.13 -21.50 -1.91
N ALA A 152 -3.28 -22.11 -2.74
CA ALA A 152 -2.98 -23.54 -2.64
C ALA A 152 -2.37 -23.95 -1.29
N ALA A 153 -1.56 -23.08 -0.69
CA ALA A 153 -0.96 -23.28 0.63
C ALA A 153 -1.90 -22.92 1.80
N GLY A 154 -3.12 -22.44 1.53
CA GLY A 154 -4.06 -21.98 2.57
C GLY A 154 -3.66 -20.67 3.27
N GLU A 155 -2.66 -19.96 2.75
CA GLU A 155 -2.19 -18.68 3.28
C GLU A 155 -3.07 -17.49 2.84
N LEU A 156 -3.88 -17.69 1.80
CA LEU A 156 -4.82 -16.73 1.24
C LEU A 156 -6.18 -17.40 1.03
N ALA A 157 -7.21 -16.92 1.74
CA ALA A 157 -8.57 -17.38 1.53
C ALA A 157 -9.08 -16.95 0.14
N PRO A 158 -9.89 -17.76 -0.56
CA PRO A 158 -10.52 -17.37 -1.82
C PRO A 158 -11.31 -16.06 -1.75
N ALA A 159 -11.95 -15.76 -0.61
CA ALA A 159 -12.65 -14.49 -0.37
C ALA A 159 -11.74 -13.25 -0.39
N ALA A 160 -10.42 -13.43 -0.24
CA ALA A 160 -9.42 -12.37 -0.32
C ALA A 160 -8.92 -12.11 -1.76
N LEU A 161 -9.39 -12.86 -2.75
CA LEU A 161 -9.15 -12.60 -4.16
C LEU A 161 -10.18 -11.59 -4.70
N PRO A 162 -9.79 -10.63 -5.56
CA PRO A 162 -10.76 -9.74 -6.21
C PRO A 162 -11.90 -10.54 -6.86
N PRO A 163 -13.17 -10.08 -6.80
CA PRO A 163 -14.33 -10.85 -7.26
C PRO A 163 -14.16 -11.48 -8.64
N LEU A 164 -13.70 -10.70 -9.63
CA LEU A 164 -13.45 -11.20 -10.99
C LEU A 164 -12.38 -12.31 -11.06
N VAL A 165 -11.34 -12.24 -10.22
CA VAL A 165 -10.31 -13.29 -10.11
C VAL A 165 -10.86 -14.51 -9.41
N ARG A 166 -11.63 -14.31 -8.32
CA ARG A 166 -12.26 -15.40 -7.57
C ARG A 166 -13.22 -16.19 -8.45
N THR A 167 -14.14 -15.50 -9.13
CA THR A 167 -15.13 -16.14 -10.01
C THR A 167 -14.47 -16.91 -11.15
N ALA A 168 -13.37 -16.39 -11.72
CA ALA A 168 -12.63 -17.08 -12.77
C ALA A 168 -11.92 -18.36 -12.29
N LEU A 169 -11.39 -18.36 -11.06
CA LEU A 169 -10.60 -19.48 -10.52
C LEU A 169 -11.43 -20.49 -9.73
N PHE A 170 -12.56 -20.05 -9.15
CA PHE A 170 -13.43 -20.84 -8.27
C PHE A 170 -14.90 -20.63 -8.65
N PRO A 171 -15.33 -21.03 -9.86
CA PRO A 171 -16.69 -20.79 -10.35
C PRO A 171 -17.76 -21.51 -9.52
N ASP A 172 -17.43 -22.65 -8.90
CA ASP A 172 -18.37 -23.46 -8.11
C ASP A 172 -18.57 -22.95 -6.67
N ARG A 173 -17.85 -21.89 -6.27
CA ARG A 173 -17.98 -21.32 -4.91
C ARG A 173 -19.11 -20.30 -4.84
N PRO A 174 -19.80 -20.21 -3.69
CA PRO A 174 -20.80 -19.18 -3.48
C PRO A 174 -20.18 -17.78 -3.57
N ASP A 175 -20.97 -16.82 -4.03
CA ASP A 175 -20.54 -15.43 -4.09
C ASP A 175 -20.47 -14.83 -2.68
N GLU A 176 -19.27 -14.83 -2.11
CA GLU A 176 -19.00 -14.24 -0.80
C GLU A 176 -18.59 -12.77 -0.95
N PRO A 177 -18.88 -11.89 0.04
CA PRO A 177 -18.33 -10.54 0.03
C PRO A 177 -16.79 -10.56 -0.02
N TYR A 178 -16.20 -9.64 -0.79
CA TYR A 178 -14.74 -9.52 -0.83
C TYR A 178 -14.18 -9.13 0.54
N ALA A 179 -13.29 -9.97 1.07
CA ALA A 179 -12.69 -9.83 2.39
C ALA A 179 -11.15 -9.88 2.23
N PRO A 180 -10.47 -8.72 2.12
CA PRO A 180 -9.02 -8.70 1.93
C PRO A 180 -8.32 -9.40 3.08
N ALA A 181 -7.22 -10.10 2.78
CA ALA A 181 -6.48 -10.85 3.80
C ALA A 181 -6.04 -9.91 4.92
N PRO A 182 -6.19 -10.30 6.20
CA PRO A 182 -5.76 -9.46 7.31
C PRO A 182 -4.27 -9.14 7.18
N GLY A 183 -3.93 -7.91 7.58
CA GLY A 183 -2.57 -7.41 7.54
C GLY A 183 -1.63 -8.12 8.52
N ILE A 184 -0.48 -7.52 8.78
CA ILE A 184 0.50 -8.11 9.69
C ILE A 184 -0.07 -8.11 11.12
N GLY A 185 0.02 -9.26 11.80
CA GLY A 185 -0.29 -9.35 13.23
C GLY A 185 0.68 -8.48 14.04
N VAL A 186 0.16 -7.69 14.98
CA VAL A 186 0.97 -6.90 15.91
C VAL A 186 1.31 -7.79 17.10
N PRO A 187 2.59 -8.10 17.35
CA PRO A 187 2.97 -8.93 18.50
C PRO A 187 2.78 -8.17 19.82
N ASP A 188 2.28 -8.85 20.86
CA ASP A 188 2.13 -8.26 22.21
C ASP A 188 3.47 -7.84 22.83
N ARG A 189 4.52 -8.61 22.54
CA ARG A 189 5.88 -8.40 23.04
C ARG A 189 6.91 -8.83 22.01
N ILE A 190 7.99 -8.06 21.93
CA ILE A 190 9.10 -8.24 21.00
C ILE A 190 10.35 -8.41 21.83
N HIS A 191 11.03 -9.53 21.63
CA HIS A 191 12.27 -9.83 22.32
C HIS A 191 13.41 -8.90 21.87
N VAL A 192 14.20 -8.44 22.83
CA VAL A 192 15.42 -7.67 22.63
C VAL A 192 16.54 -8.23 23.52
N GLN A 193 17.72 -8.41 22.95
CA GLN A 193 18.92 -8.74 23.72
C GLN A 193 19.39 -7.49 24.48
N CYS A 194 19.24 -7.51 25.80
CA CYS A 194 19.63 -6.45 26.71
C CYS A 194 20.80 -6.93 27.60
N ARG A 195 20.67 -6.85 28.93
CA ARG A 195 21.51 -7.62 29.89
C ARG A 195 21.11 -9.09 29.98
N GLY A 196 19.99 -9.43 29.37
CA GLY A 196 19.43 -10.76 29.19
C GLY A 196 18.26 -10.68 28.19
N ARG A 197 17.34 -11.64 28.28
CA ARG A 197 16.12 -11.67 27.46
C ARG A 197 15.09 -10.67 27.98
N HIS A 198 14.98 -9.50 27.35
CA HIS A 198 14.00 -8.47 27.70
C HIS A 198 12.95 -8.29 26.58
N TYR A 199 11.88 -7.59 26.89
CA TYR A 199 10.79 -7.33 25.97
C TYR A 199 10.48 -5.85 25.83
N VAL A 200 10.13 -5.47 24.60
CA VAL A 200 9.53 -4.18 24.26
C VAL A 200 8.19 -4.44 23.56
N GLY A 201 7.31 -3.46 23.55
CA GLY A 201 6.03 -3.58 22.86
C GLY A 201 5.34 -2.23 22.73
N TRP A 202 4.28 -2.17 21.97
CA TRP A 202 3.48 -0.96 21.88
C TRP A 202 2.32 -1.02 22.87
N ARG A 203 2.12 0.06 23.63
CA ARG A 203 0.99 0.26 24.55
C ARG A 203 0.55 1.72 24.46
N ASP A 204 -0.76 1.93 24.40
CA ASP A 204 -1.38 3.26 24.37
C ASP A 204 -0.80 4.18 23.29
N GLY A 205 -0.56 3.63 22.09
CA GLY A 205 -0.01 4.38 20.96
C GLY A 205 1.49 4.73 21.08
N ALA A 206 2.22 4.15 22.04
CA ALA A 206 3.64 4.44 22.27
C ALA A 206 4.48 3.16 22.42
N LEU A 207 5.75 3.21 22.00
CA LEU A 207 6.71 2.16 22.31
C LEU A 207 7.05 2.17 23.81
N ARG A 208 6.90 1.03 24.49
CA ARG A 208 7.21 0.83 25.91
C ARG A 208 8.27 -0.25 26.11
N LEU A 209 9.09 -0.06 27.16
CA LEU A 209 10.08 -1.03 27.61
C LEU A 209 9.45 -1.97 28.64
N LEU A 210 8.75 -3.01 28.18
CA LEU A 210 7.91 -3.89 29.03
C LEU A 210 8.67 -4.62 30.16
N SER A 211 10.00 -4.71 30.08
CA SER A 211 10.86 -5.32 31.09
C SER A 211 11.60 -4.29 31.97
N HIS A 212 11.20 -3.02 31.93
CA HIS A 212 11.77 -1.96 32.76
C HIS A 212 10.62 -1.20 33.45
N ASP A 213 10.81 -0.87 34.72
CA ASP A 213 9.95 0.09 35.42
C ASP A 213 10.52 1.53 35.29
N PRO A 214 9.77 2.56 35.70
CA PRO A 214 10.23 3.94 35.59
C PRO A 214 11.51 4.27 36.39
N GLU A 215 11.82 3.54 37.46
CA GLU A 215 13.02 3.74 38.25
C GLU A 215 14.25 3.17 37.54
N ASP A 216 14.14 1.95 37.01
CA ASP A 216 15.11 1.36 36.09
C ASP A 216 15.37 2.33 34.93
N GLU A 217 14.32 2.93 34.36
CA GLU A 217 14.50 3.85 33.25
C GLU A 217 15.28 5.11 33.62
N ARG A 218 14.99 5.71 34.78
CA ARG A 218 15.73 6.87 35.28
C ARG A 218 17.18 6.52 35.57
N ARG A 219 17.44 5.38 36.22
CA ARG A 219 18.78 4.89 36.52
C ARG A 219 19.61 4.73 35.26
N GLU A 220 19.05 4.06 34.24
CA GLU A 220 19.74 3.86 32.96
C GLU A 220 19.98 5.17 32.22
N GLN A 221 19.05 6.11 32.29
CA GLN A 221 19.21 7.43 31.68
C GLN A 221 20.36 8.23 32.32
N VAL A 222 20.51 8.15 33.65
CA VAL A 222 21.64 8.76 34.38
C VAL A 222 22.95 8.07 34.00
N LEU A 223 23.01 6.74 34.02
CA LEU A 223 24.22 5.99 33.63
C LEU A 223 24.66 6.32 32.21
N GLN A 224 23.71 6.48 31.29
CA GLN A 224 23.99 6.92 29.93
C GLN A 224 24.53 8.36 29.89
N ALA A 225 23.94 9.29 30.64
CA ALA A 225 24.39 10.69 30.68
C ALA A 225 25.85 10.81 31.18
N LEU A 226 26.27 9.87 32.04
CA LEU A 226 27.65 9.72 32.52
C LEU A 226 28.59 8.97 31.55
N GLY A 227 28.13 8.68 30.33
CA GLY A 227 28.94 8.02 29.28
C GLY A 227 28.90 6.49 29.30
N GLY A 228 28.02 5.88 30.11
CA GLY A 228 27.82 4.44 30.15
C GLY A 228 27.23 3.86 28.85
N PRO A 229 27.43 2.55 28.58
CA PRO A 229 26.92 1.91 27.37
C PRO A 229 25.38 1.85 27.37
N VAL A 230 24.77 2.13 26.21
CA VAL A 230 23.30 2.06 26.05
C VAL A 230 22.87 0.60 25.89
N ILE A 231 22.09 0.09 26.84
CA ILE A 231 21.56 -1.27 26.81
C ILE A 231 20.52 -1.49 25.69
N GLY A 232 20.25 -2.76 25.36
CA GLY A 232 19.44 -3.16 24.21
C GLY A 232 18.06 -2.48 24.10
N CYS A 233 17.27 -2.49 25.18
CA CYS A 233 15.93 -1.89 25.20
C CYS A 233 15.95 -0.39 24.89
N PHE A 234 16.91 0.35 25.45
CA PHE A 234 17.08 1.79 25.23
C PHE A 234 17.61 2.09 23.83
N ARG A 235 18.48 1.23 23.29
CA ARG A 235 18.91 1.31 21.89
C ARG A 235 17.71 1.17 20.94
N VAL A 236 16.80 0.24 21.21
CA VAL A 236 15.58 0.05 20.41
C VAL A 236 14.66 1.26 20.51
N ARG A 237 14.40 1.78 21.72
CA ARG A 237 13.61 3.01 21.90
C ARG A 237 14.21 4.20 21.16
N ARG A 238 15.51 4.43 21.31
CA ARG A 238 16.22 5.50 20.58
C ARG A 238 16.18 5.29 19.07
N ALA A 239 16.34 4.06 18.59
CA ALA A 239 16.23 3.76 17.16
C ALA A 239 14.81 4.02 16.64
N TRP A 240 13.78 3.81 17.47
CA TRP A 240 12.39 4.11 17.12
C TRP A 240 12.10 5.62 17.11
N GLU A 241 12.50 6.35 18.15
CA GLU A 241 12.25 7.79 18.32
C GLU A 241 13.17 8.67 17.47
N ARG A 242 14.48 8.45 17.62
CA ARG A 242 15.55 9.28 17.05
C ARG A 242 16.10 8.73 15.75
N ARG A 243 15.69 7.53 15.35
CA ARG A 243 15.93 7.00 13.99
C ARG A 243 17.39 6.73 13.70
N VAL A 244 18.13 6.36 14.74
CA VAL A 244 19.53 5.95 14.64
C VAL A 244 19.69 4.58 15.30
N GLY A 245 20.09 3.59 14.51
CA GLY A 245 20.38 2.24 14.97
C GLY A 245 19.47 1.16 14.38
N ARG A 246 19.67 -0.08 14.83
CA ARG A 246 18.98 -1.26 14.32
C ARG A 246 17.76 -1.57 15.19
N LEU A 247 16.59 -1.65 14.56
CA LEU A 247 15.36 -2.15 15.19
C LEU A 247 15.23 -3.67 15.00
N PRO A 248 14.53 -4.42 15.86
CA PRO A 248 14.13 -5.79 15.61
C PRO A 248 13.35 -5.95 14.28
N ASP A 249 13.54 -7.06 13.58
CA ASP A 249 12.96 -7.32 12.26
C ASP A 249 11.43 -7.20 12.26
N ARG A 250 10.79 -7.70 13.32
CA ARG A 250 9.34 -7.62 13.45
C ARG A 250 8.83 -6.18 13.58
N MET A 251 9.56 -5.31 14.28
CA MET A 251 9.21 -3.88 14.38
C MET A 251 9.33 -3.19 13.02
N ARG A 252 10.40 -3.49 12.26
CA ARG A 252 10.58 -2.94 10.91
C ARG A 252 9.47 -3.42 9.97
N ALA A 253 9.05 -4.68 10.09
CA ALA A 253 7.95 -5.23 9.29
C ALA A 253 6.63 -4.52 9.58
N VAL A 254 6.26 -4.33 10.85
CA VAL A 254 5.03 -3.60 11.25
C VAL A 254 5.08 -2.13 10.81
N ALA A 255 6.20 -1.44 11.04
CA ALA A 255 6.35 -0.04 10.62
C ALA A 255 6.23 0.11 9.10
N ARG A 256 6.93 -0.73 8.33
CA ARG A 256 6.82 -0.75 6.86
C ARG A 256 5.39 -1.05 6.42
N HIS A 257 4.72 -2.00 7.08
CA HIS A 257 3.34 -2.38 6.81
C HIS A 257 2.38 -1.20 7.00
N MET A 258 2.48 -0.52 8.14
CA MET A 258 1.66 0.65 8.44
C MET A 258 1.90 1.82 7.46
N PHE A 259 3.16 2.07 7.09
CA PHE A 259 3.47 3.10 6.09
C PHE A 259 2.87 2.76 4.72
N LEU A 260 2.98 1.50 4.29
CA LEU A 260 2.40 1.05 3.03
C LEU A 260 0.87 1.19 3.05
N ALA A 261 0.20 0.75 4.12
CA ALA A 261 -1.24 0.92 4.31
C ALA A 261 -1.66 2.39 4.12
N ALA A 262 -1.02 3.33 4.82
CA ALA A 262 -1.29 4.76 4.64
C ALA A 262 -1.04 5.26 3.21
N SER A 263 0.07 4.81 2.61
CA SER A 263 0.49 5.28 1.28
C SER A 263 -0.39 4.78 0.15
N HIS A 264 -1.07 3.65 0.38
CA HIS A 264 -2.09 3.08 -0.47
C HIS A 264 -3.51 3.47 -0.03
N GLY A 265 -3.62 4.24 1.07
CA GLY A 265 -4.82 4.67 1.77
C GLY A 265 -5.77 3.55 2.16
N ASP A 266 -5.19 2.45 2.62
CA ASP A 266 -5.88 1.45 3.40
C ASP A 266 -6.14 1.97 4.81
N LEU A 267 -7.20 2.76 4.93
CA LEU A 267 -7.56 3.41 6.20
C LEU A 267 -8.04 2.40 7.23
N ALA A 268 -8.70 1.32 6.80
CA ALA A 268 -9.17 0.27 7.69
C ALA A 268 -7.99 -0.42 8.37
N GLU A 269 -6.95 -0.78 7.61
CA GLU A 269 -5.74 -1.38 8.17
C GLU A 269 -4.91 -0.38 8.98
N LEU A 270 -4.81 0.87 8.52
CA LEU A 270 -4.14 1.93 9.29
C LEU A 270 -4.81 2.13 10.65
N THR A 271 -6.14 2.24 10.68
CA THR A 271 -6.95 2.33 11.90
C THR A 271 -6.75 1.10 12.78
N ARG A 272 -6.84 -0.11 12.22
CA ARG A 272 -6.61 -1.35 12.98
C ARG A 272 -5.24 -1.39 13.65
N LEU A 273 -4.19 -0.90 12.99
CA LEU A 273 -2.83 -0.85 13.55
C LEU A 273 -2.71 0.21 14.65
N LEU A 274 -3.36 1.36 14.49
CA LEU A 274 -3.45 2.38 15.53
C LEU A 274 -4.24 1.87 16.75
N ASP A 275 -5.33 1.14 16.52
CA ASP A 275 -6.15 0.52 17.57
C ASP A 275 -5.39 -0.60 18.29
N ALA A 276 -4.53 -1.32 17.58
CA ALA A 276 -3.56 -2.26 18.17
C ALA A 276 -2.42 -1.55 18.94
N GLY A 277 -2.45 -0.22 19.02
CA GLY A 277 -1.54 0.60 19.82
C GLY A 277 -0.19 0.88 19.15
N VAL A 278 0.01 0.52 17.89
CA VAL A 278 1.29 0.76 17.18
C VAL A 278 1.60 2.26 17.17
N ASP A 279 2.81 2.62 17.61
CA ASP A 279 3.24 4.01 17.69
C ASP A 279 3.53 4.60 16.30
N PRO A 280 2.70 5.53 15.80
CA PRO A 280 2.87 6.08 14.45
C PRO A 280 4.11 7.00 14.34
N ARG A 281 4.69 7.46 15.45
CA ARG A 281 5.85 8.39 15.44
C ARG A 281 7.13 7.71 14.98
N GLY A 282 7.26 6.40 15.13
CA GLY A 282 8.42 5.65 14.61
C GLY A 282 8.26 5.18 13.16
N VAL A 283 7.08 5.33 12.57
CA VAL A 283 6.76 4.81 11.24
C VAL A 283 7.26 5.74 10.14
N ARG A 284 8.20 5.26 9.31
CA ARG A 284 8.81 6.08 8.25
C ARG A 284 8.88 5.36 6.91
N GLY A 285 8.71 6.14 5.86
CA GLY A 285 8.91 5.71 4.48
C GLY A 285 10.40 5.62 4.09
N PRO A 286 10.70 5.12 2.88
CA PRO A 286 12.08 4.95 2.40
C PRO A 286 12.88 6.26 2.34
N GLN A 287 12.20 7.40 2.17
CA GLN A 287 12.81 8.74 2.16
C GLN A 287 12.60 9.48 3.48
N GLN A 288 12.39 8.77 4.59
CA GLN A 288 12.12 9.34 5.91
C GLN A 288 10.83 10.18 5.99
N GLN A 289 9.86 9.91 5.12
CA GLN A 289 8.53 10.51 5.19
C GLN A 289 7.79 10.01 6.42
N SER A 290 7.13 10.92 7.16
CA SER A 290 6.14 10.56 8.17
C SER A 290 4.80 10.20 7.52
N LEU A 291 3.86 9.62 8.29
CA LEU A 291 2.50 9.36 7.79
C LEU A 291 1.77 10.65 7.36
N LEU A 292 2.10 11.81 7.95
CA LEU A 292 1.53 13.10 7.55
C LEU A 292 1.95 13.54 6.14
N HIS A 293 3.08 13.04 5.61
CA HIS A 293 3.44 13.27 4.20
C HIS A 293 2.47 12.58 3.23
N LEU A 294 1.64 11.67 3.74
CA LEU A 294 0.67 10.89 2.98
C LEU A 294 -0.77 11.40 3.19
N ALA A 295 -0.94 12.65 3.66
CA ALA A 295 -2.26 13.23 3.97
C ALA A 295 -3.23 13.13 2.78
N ASP A 296 -2.77 13.37 1.55
CA ASP A 296 -3.58 13.24 0.33
C ASP A 296 -4.06 11.80 0.08
N GLN A 297 -3.24 10.79 0.44
CA GLN A 297 -3.60 9.38 0.27
C GLN A 297 -4.52 8.89 1.38
N ILE A 298 -4.40 9.49 2.57
CA ILE A 298 -5.27 9.23 3.71
C ILE A 298 -6.65 9.86 3.44
N ALA A 299 -6.69 11.12 3.00
CA ALA A 299 -7.91 11.86 2.62
C ALA A 299 -9.04 11.78 3.67
N ASP A 300 -8.69 11.57 4.94
CA ASP A 300 -9.59 11.42 6.07
C ASP A 300 -9.14 12.37 7.18
N ALA A 301 -9.96 13.39 7.40
CA ALA A 301 -9.71 14.45 8.37
C ALA A 301 -9.56 13.93 9.79
N GLU A 302 -10.42 13.00 10.19
CA GLU A 302 -10.45 12.46 11.55
C GLU A 302 -9.21 11.60 11.78
N LEU A 303 -8.83 10.78 10.81
CA LEU A 303 -7.64 9.96 10.92
C LEU A 303 -6.35 10.79 10.93
N ILE A 304 -6.29 11.88 10.14
CA ILE A 304 -5.14 12.80 10.20
C ILE A 304 -5.09 13.52 11.55
N GLN A 305 -6.22 13.97 12.09
CA GLN A 305 -6.27 14.54 13.44
C GLN A 305 -5.80 13.52 14.49
N ARG A 306 -6.21 12.27 14.39
CA ARG A 306 -5.74 11.20 15.28
C ARG A 306 -4.22 11.02 15.23
N LEU A 307 -3.61 11.10 14.05
CA LEU A 307 -2.15 11.04 13.89
C LEU A 307 -1.45 12.25 14.54
N LEU A 308 -2.02 13.46 14.43
CA LEU A 308 -1.51 14.66 15.09
C LEU A 308 -1.59 14.55 16.61
N HIS A 309 -2.72 14.08 17.15
CA HIS A 309 -2.89 13.83 18.59
C HIS A 309 -1.95 12.73 19.11
N ALA A 310 -1.59 11.77 18.27
CA ALA A 310 -0.53 10.79 18.57
C ALA A 310 0.89 11.39 18.56
N GLY A 311 1.03 12.70 18.33
CA GLY A 311 2.30 13.43 18.41
C GLY A 311 3.15 13.38 17.15
N LEU A 312 2.55 13.17 15.97
CA LEU A 312 3.28 13.34 14.72
C LEU A 312 3.52 14.82 14.46
N ASP A 313 4.79 15.19 14.28
CA ASP A 313 5.20 16.55 13.99
C ASP A 313 4.92 16.92 12.51
N PRO A 314 4.00 17.87 12.23
CA PRO A 314 3.73 18.33 10.86
C PRO A 314 4.90 19.14 10.27
N SER A 315 5.79 19.64 11.13
CA SER A 315 6.97 20.40 10.72
C SER A 315 8.12 19.49 10.25
N TRP A 316 8.00 18.17 10.44
CA TRP A 316 8.99 17.18 10.02
C TRP A 316 9.33 17.29 8.52
N THR A 317 10.62 17.25 8.18
CA THR A 317 11.09 17.21 6.80
C THR A 317 11.61 15.83 6.41
N ASP A 318 11.22 15.34 5.23
CA ASP A 318 11.80 14.14 4.64
C ASP A 318 13.24 14.36 4.14
N ASN A 319 13.90 13.32 3.62
CA ASN A 319 15.27 13.41 3.10
C ASN A 319 15.43 14.36 1.91
N ARG A 320 14.35 14.90 1.34
CA ARG A 320 14.37 15.91 0.28
C ARG A 320 14.02 17.31 0.79
N GLY A 321 13.96 17.50 2.11
CA GLY A 321 13.58 18.77 2.72
C GLY A 321 12.10 19.11 2.54
N ARG A 322 11.26 18.17 2.10
CA ARG A 322 9.83 18.41 1.96
C ARG A 322 9.15 18.23 3.30
N ARG A 323 8.24 19.16 3.63
CA ARG A 323 7.32 19.01 4.76
C ARG A 323 6.06 18.27 4.29
N ALA A 324 5.26 17.78 5.24
CA ALA A 324 3.90 17.39 4.94
C ALA A 324 3.18 18.60 4.29
N ARG A 325 2.61 18.41 3.09
CA ARG A 325 1.89 19.48 2.39
C ARG A 325 0.63 19.85 3.17
N ASP A 326 0.26 21.13 3.14
CA ASP A 326 -0.98 21.74 3.65
C ASP A 326 -1.83 20.81 4.52
N THR A 327 -1.45 20.71 5.79
CA THR A 327 -2.42 20.41 6.86
C THR A 327 -3.26 21.66 7.18
N ASP A 328 -3.08 22.77 6.45
CA ASP A 328 -3.78 24.04 6.68
C ASP A 328 -5.31 23.92 6.60
N TRP A 329 -5.87 22.98 5.83
CA TRP A 329 -7.31 22.70 5.83
C TRP A 329 -7.81 22.09 7.16
N LEU A 330 -6.92 21.57 8.00
CA LEU A 330 -7.20 21.12 9.37
C LEU A 330 -7.22 22.28 10.38
N SER A 331 -6.71 23.46 10.02
CA SER A 331 -6.70 24.65 10.89
C SER A 331 -7.96 25.51 10.78
N GLY A 332 -8.98 25.09 10.01
CA GLY A 332 -10.24 25.81 9.87
C GLY A 332 -10.17 27.12 9.07
N ARG A 333 -9.01 27.50 8.52
CA ARG A 333 -8.90 28.65 7.60
C ARG A 333 -9.23 28.23 6.18
N ARG A 334 -10.52 28.31 5.82
CA ARG A 334 -10.92 28.39 4.41
C ARG A 334 -10.19 29.60 3.79
N ARG A 335 -9.39 29.37 2.74
CA ARG A 335 -9.01 30.46 1.84
C ARG A 335 -10.31 30.87 1.14
N GLY A 336 -10.72 32.12 1.39
CA GLY A 336 -11.83 32.78 0.69
C GLY A 336 -11.49 33.06 -0.77
#